data_AF-A0A5F8H1V2-F1
#
_entry.id   AF-A0A5F8H1V2-F1
#
_cell.length_a   1.000
_cell.length_b   1.000
_cell.length_c   1.000
_cell.angle_alpha   90.00
_cell.angle_beta   90.00
_cell.angle_gamma   90.00
#
_symmetry.space_group_name_H-M   'P 1'
#
loop_
_entity.id
_entity.type
_entity.pdbx_description
1 polymer ?
#
loop_
_entity_poly.entity_id
_entity_poly.type
_entity_poly.pdbx_seq_one_letter_code
_entity_poly.pdbx_strand_id
1 'polypeptide(L)'
;MAQVGAVVAVATSFFCAALFSAVHKIEEGHIGVYYRGGALLTSTSGPGFHLMLPFITSYKSVQTTLQTDEVKNVPCGTSGGVMIYFDRIEVVNFLISNAVYDIVKNYTADYDKALIFNKIHHELNQFCSVHTLQEVYIELFDQIDENLKLALQQDLTSMAPGLVIQAVRVTKPNIPEAIRRNYELMESEKTKLLIAAQKQKVVEKEAETERKKALIEAEKVAQVAEITYGQKVMEKETEKKISEIEDAAFLAREKAKADAECYTALKIAEANKDLPAIQPRLVAVSKTKPADMVIEAYAHGQRSFGENYVQELLEKASNTKILSSCPEIKWHFIGHLQKQNVNKLIAVPNLYMLETVDSVKLADKVNNSWQKRGSSERLKVMVQINTSGEESKHGLPPSETMATVQHINAKCPNLEFVGLMTIGSFGHDLSKGPNPDFQALLCLRKELCEKLGLPIDQVELSMGMSMDFQHAIEMGSTNVRIGSTIFGERDYSKKPAMDKAMTGIKATMEATQEH
;
A
#
# COMPACT_ATOMS: atom_id res chain seq x y z
N MET A 1 88.52 86.61 -62.80
CA MET A 1 87.97 85.91 -61.62
C MET A 1 86.57 85.31 -61.84
N ALA A 2 85.72 85.82 -62.74
CA ALA A 2 84.34 85.33 -62.92
C ALA A 2 84.21 83.91 -63.54
N GLN A 3 85.07 83.51 -64.49
CA GLN A 3 85.00 82.17 -65.10
C GLN A 3 85.40 81.03 -64.14
N VAL A 4 86.31 81.30 -63.20
CA VAL A 4 86.70 80.31 -62.18
C VAL A 4 85.54 80.04 -61.22
N GLY A 5 84.74 81.06 -60.88
CA GLY A 5 83.57 80.91 -60.02
C GLY A 5 82.47 80.02 -60.62
N ALA A 6 82.22 80.11 -61.93
CA ALA A 6 81.21 79.29 -62.61
C ALA A 6 81.62 77.81 -62.69
N VAL A 7 82.89 77.52 -63.00
CA VAL A 7 83.42 76.14 -63.01
C VAL A 7 83.38 75.55 -61.60
N VAL A 8 83.72 76.34 -60.57
CA VAL A 8 83.63 75.90 -59.17
C VAL A 8 82.19 75.64 -58.77
N ALA A 9 81.22 76.47 -59.17
CA ALA A 9 79.79 76.29 -58.88
C ALA A 9 79.22 75.02 -59.53
N VAL A 10 79.58 74.74 -60.79
CA VAL A 10 79.15 73.51 -61.48
C VAL A 10 79.80 72.29 -60.81
N ALA A 11 81.09 72.34 -60.52
CA ALA A 11 81.79 71.26 -59.82
C ALA A 11 81.21 71.01 -58.41
N THR A 12 80.86 72.05 -57.65
CA THR A 12 80.20 71.90 -56.34
C THR A 12 78.79 71.36 -56.47
N SER A 13 78.00 71.80 -57.47
CA SER A 13 76.65 71.25 -57.69
C SER A 13 76.67 69.77 -58.08
N PHE A 14 77.61 69.37 -58.95
CA PHE A 14 77.81 67.98 -59.35
C PHE A 14 78.33 67.14 -58.18
N PHE A 15 79.24 67.69 -57.37
CA PHE A 15 79.72 67.03 -56.17
C PHE A 15 78.61 66.85 -55.12
N CYS A 16 77.77 67.87 -54.89
CA CYS A 16 76.60 67.76 -54.03
C CYS A 16 75.58 66.74 -54.56
N ALA A 17 75.28 66.74 -55.85
CA ALA A 17 74.39 65.75 -56.47
C ALA A 17 74.95 64.32 -56.36
N ALA A 18 76.26 64.15 -56.56
CA ALA A 18 76.94 62.88 -56.37
C ALA A 18 76.90 62.42 -54.90
N LEU A 19 77.04 63.33 -53.94
CA LEU A 19 76.90 63.03 -52.50
C LEU A 19 75.46 62.66 -52.11
N PHE A 20 74.45 63.33 -52.66
CA PHE A 20 73.05 62.96 -52.44
C PHE A 20 72.70 61.61 -53.08
N SER A 21 73.23 61.34 -54.26
CA SER A 21 73.11 60.03 -54.92
C SER A 21 73.92 58.92 -54.23
N ALA A 22 74.88 59.27 -53.38
CA ALA A 22 75.69 58.30 -52.66
C ALA A 22 74.96 57.73 -51.44
N VAL A 23 73.97 58.43 -50.88
CA VAL A 23 73.21 57.95 -49.72
C VAL A 23 71.92 57.28 -50.19
N HIS A 24 71.66 56.07 -49.71
CA HIS A 24 70.35 55.44 -49.86
C HIS A 24 69.89 54.84 -48.53
N LYS A 25 68.59 54.56 -48.44
CA LYS A 25 67.96 53.97 -47.27
C LYS A 25 67.51 52.55 -47.59
N ILE A 26 67.82 51.62 -46.70
CA ILE A 26 67.24 50.27 -46.67
C ILE A 26 66.15 50.28 -45.61
N GLU A 27 64.95 49.87 -45.99
CA GLU A 27 63.80 49.79 -45.08
C GLU A 27 63.94 48.63 -44.09
N GLU A 28 63.25 48.73 -42.96
CA GLU A 28 63.17 47.63 -42.00
C GLU A 28 62.61 46.38 -42.68
N GLY A 29 63.12 45.22 -42.26
CA GLY A 29 62.74 43.94 -42.86
C GLY A 29 63.33 43.63 -44.24
N HIS A 30 64.23 44.50 -44.73
CA HIS A 30 64.97 44.28 -45.97
C HIS A 30 66.48 44.23 -45.71
N ILE A 31 67.19 43.51 -46.59
CA ILE A 31 68.65 43.48 -46.64
C ILE A 31 69.09 44.02 -48.00
N GLY A 32 70.03 44.95 -47.98
CA GLY A 32 70.63 45.52 -49.17
C GLY A 32 71.76 44.66 -49.69
N VAL A 33 71.65 44.27 -50.96
CA VAL A 33 72.72 43.65 -51.73
C VAL A 33 73.26 44.66 -52.74
N TYR A 34 74.58 44.72 -52.88
CA TYR A 34 75.26 45.72 -53.70
C TYR A 34 75.99 45.09 -54.86
N TYR A 35 75.98 45.76 -56.00
CA TYR A 35 76.66 45.36 -57.21
C TYR A 35 77.64 46.46 -57.60
N ARG A 36 78.89 46.10 -57.88
CA ARG A 36 79.92 47.04 -58.36
C ARG A 36 80.32 46.64 -59.77
N GLY A 37 80.01 47.49 -60.76
CA GLY A 37 80.25 47.18 -62.17
C GLY A 37 79.57 45.87 -62.63
N GLY A 38 78.43 45.51 -62.03
CA GLY A 38 77.70 44.27 -62.32
C GLY A 38 78.06 43.07 -61.45
N ALA A 39 79.16 43.10 -60.68
CA ALA A 39 79.54 42.01 -59.77
C ALA A 39 78.94 42.19 -58.37
N LEU A 40 78.35 41.13 -57.80
CA LEU A 40 77.77 41.13 -56.45
C LEU A 40 78.88 41.24 -55.37
N LEU A 41 78.76 42.23 -54.49
CA LEU A 41 79.65 42.42 -53.34
C LEU A 41 79.34 41.42 -52.22
N THR A 42 80.36 40.94 -51.52
CA THR A 42 80.26 39.95 -50.44
C THR A 42 79.61 40.49 -49.15
N SER A 43 79.59 41.80 -48.97
CA SER A 43 78.99 42.46 -47.82
C SER A 43 77.52 42.81 -48.08
N THR A 44 76.63 42.28 -47.25
CA THR A 44 75.22 42.70 -47.19
C THR A 44 75.03 43.78 -46.12
N SER A 45 74.16 44.76 -46.38
CA SER A 45 73.80 45.78 -45.40
C SER A 45 72.42 45.52 -44.80
N GLY A 46 72.31 45.66 -43.47
CA GLY A 46 71.00 45.69 -42.80
C GLY A 46 70.24 47.01 -42.99
N PRO A 47 69.07 47.16 -42.35
CA PRO A 47 68.25 48.38 -42.41
C PRO A 47 69.02 49.64 -41.96
N GLY A 48 68.71 50.79 -42.57
CA GLY A 48 69.34 52.07 -42.25
C GLY A 48 69.88 52.84 -43.45
N PHE A 49 70.64 53.91 -43.19
CA PHE A 49 71.29 54.71 -44.22
C PHE A 49 72.67 54.16 -44.55
N HIS A 50 72.92 53.93 -45.85
CA HIS A 50 74.18 53.39 -46.34
C HIS A 50 74.75 54.27 -47.47
N LEU A 51 76.08 54.23 -47.61
CA LEU A 51 76.82 54.96 -48.62
C LEU A 51 77.22 54.02 -49.77
N MET A 52 76.87 54.39 -50.99
CA MET A 52 77.31 53.74 -52.23
C MET A 52 78.10 54.70 -53.11
N LEU A 53 79.01 54.16 -53.93
CA LEU A 53 79.75 54.97 -54.90
C LEU A 53 78.84 55.31 -56.09
N PRO A 54 78.56 56.60 -56.34
CA PRO A 54 77.69 56.99 -57.45
C PRO A 54 78.29 56.52 -58.78
N PHE A 55 77.42 56.14 -59.73
CA PHE A 55 77.73 55.63 -61.09
C PHE A 55 78.41 54.26 -61.21
N ILE A 56 79.02 53.72 -60.14
CA ILE A 56 79.76 52.43 -60.19
C ILE A 56 79.02 51.34 -59.41
N THR A 57 78.34 51.72 -58.32
CA THR A 57 77.61 50.79 -57.46
C THR A 57 76.11 50.95 -57.64
N SER A 58 75.39 49.84 -57.75
CA SER A 58 73.92 49.76 -57.67
C SER A 58 73.53 48.84 -56.53
N TYR A 59 72.36 49.07 -55.91
CA TYR A 59 71.84 48.18 -54.86
C TYR A 59 70.47 47.62 -55.24
N LYS A 60 70.13 46.45 -54.68
CA LYS A 60 68.76 45.93 -54.64
C LYS A 60 68.42 45.60 -53.18
N SER A 61 67.19 45.88 -52.77
CA SER A 61 66.68 45.49 -51.45
C SER A 61 65.95 44.16 -51.58
N VAL A 62 66.38 43.17 -50.80
CA VAL A 62 65.73 41.86 -50.71
C VAL A 62 64.95 41.78 -49.41
N GLN A 63 63.67 41.45 -49.50
CA GLN A 63 62.81 41.30 -48.32
C GLN A 63 63.17 40.01 -47.58
N THR A 64 63.40 40.11 -46.26
CA THR A 64 63.68 38.97 -45.37
C THR A 64 62.56 38.71 -44.37
N THR A 65 61.57 39.61 -44.30
CA THR A 65 60.33 39.39 -43.54
C THR A 65 59.38 38.46 -44.28
N LEU A 66 58.32 38.05 -43.58
CA LEU A 66 57.24 37.27 -44.18
C LEU A 66 56.64 38.01 -45.38
N GLN A 67 56.73 37.39 -46.55
CA GLN A 67 56.16 37.87 -47.80
C GLN A 67 55.18 36.84 -48.36
N THR A 68 54.26 37.29 -49.20
CA THR A 68 53.28 36.43 -49.87
C THR A 68 53.44 36.58 -51.37
N ASP A 69 53.89 35.50 -52.01
CA ASP A 69 54.01 35.45 -53.46
C ASP A 69 52.70 34.91 -54.04
N GLU A 70 52.14 35.64 -55.00
CA GLU A 70 50.86 35.30 -55.62
C GLU A 70 51.10 34.81 -57.06
N VAL A 71 50.71 33.55 -57.31
CA VAL A 71 50.72 32.96 -58.65
C VAL A 71 49.29 32.93 -59.17
N LYS A 72 49.04 33.58 -60.32
CA LYS A 72 47.72 33.69 -60.94
C LYS A 72 47.60 32.84 -62.19
N ASN A 73 46.40 32.33 -62.42
CA ASN A 73 46.01 31.64 -63.66
C ASN A 73 46.96 30.50 -64.04
N VAL A 74 47.15 29.54 -63.14
CA VAL A 74 47.97 28.35 -63.42
C VAL A 74 47.13 27.35 -64.21
N PRO A 75 47.43 27.09 -65.51
CA PRO A 75 46.74 26.06 -66.26
C PRO A 75 47.26 24.68 -65.86
N CYS A 76 46.34 23.73 -65.70
CA CYS A 76 46.65 22.33 -65.42
C CYS A 76 45.78 21.39 -66.25
N GLY A 77 46.41 20.39 -66.86
CA GLY A 77 45.72 19.31 -67.57
C GLY A 77 45.47 18.13 -66.64
N THR A 78 44.20 17.70 -66.53
CA THR A 78 43.85 16.49 -65.77
C THR A 78 44.08 15.22 -66.60
N SER A 79 44.18 14.05 -65.97
CA SER A 79 44.34 12.75 -66.66
C SER A 79 43.20 12.46 -67.67
N GLY A 80 42.02 13.04 -67.44
CA GLY A 80 40.86 12.97 -68.33
C GLY A 80 40.89 13.94 -69.51
N GLY A 81 41.97 14.69 -69.73
CA GLY A 81 42.14 15.61 -70.85
C GLY A 81 41.39 16.95 -70.70
N VAL A 82 40.84 17.25 -69.53
CA VAL A 82 40.18 18.53 -69.24
C VAL A 82 41.21 19.51 -68.70
N MET A 83 41.27 20.70 -69.31
CA MET A 83 42.07 21.83 -68.83
C MET A 83 41.32 22.57 -67.72
N ILE A 84 41.97 22.69 -66.56
CA ILE A 84 41.50 23.46 -65.41
C ILE A 84 42.46 24.62 -65.13
N TYR A 85 41.96 25.66 -64.46
CA TYR A 85 42.74 26.83 -64.12
C TYR A 85 42.65 27.10 -62.62
N PHE A 86 43.79 27.25 -61.96
CA PHE A 86 43.83 27.76 -60.59
C PHE A 86 43.94 29.27 -60.65
N ASP A 87 42.90 29.96 -60.19
CA ASP A 87 42.79 31.41 -60.27
C ASP A 87 43.89 32.10 -59.46
N ARG A 88 44.17 31.56 -58.27
CA ARG A 88 45.14 32.12 -57.34
C ARG A 88 45.78 31.05 -56.45
N ILE A 89 47.10 31.12 -56.32
CA ILE A 89 47.90 30.37 -55.35
C ILE A 89 48.75 31.38 -54.57
N GLU A 90 48.63 31.37 -53.25
CA GLU A 90 49.35 32.26 -52.35
C GLU A 90 50.39 31.46 -51.57
N VAL A 91 51.65 31.90 -51.61
CA VAL A 91 52.77 31.23 -50.95
C VAL A 91 53.40 32.17 -49.97
N VAL A 92 53.21 31.88 -48.69
CA VAL A 92 53.78 32.66 -47.61
C VAL A 92 55.18 32.13 -47.33
N ASN A 93 56.19 32.96 -47.52
CA ASN A 93 57.60 32.59 -47.35
C ASN A 93 58.41 33.69 -46.67
N PHE A 94 59.59 33.34 -46.18
CA PHE A 94 60.58 34.31 -45.73
C PHE A 94 61.99 33.80 -45.98
N LEU A 95 62.93 34.72 -46.20
CA LEU A 95 64.33 34.42 -46.44
C LEU A 95 65.16 34.77 -45.20
N ILE A 96 65.93 33.81 -44.68
CA ILE A 96 66.79 34.05 -43.52
C ILE A 96 67.92 35.01 -43.91
N SER A 97 68.15 36.02 -43.06
CA SER A 97 69.12 37.11 -43.28
C SER A 97 70.54 36.66 -43.65
N ASN A 98 70.99 35.53 -43.12
CA ASN A 98 72.34 35.00 -43.37
C ASN A 98 72.48 34.33 -44.75
N ALA A 99 71.38 33.89 -45.36
CA ALA A 99 71.37 33.20 -46.65
C ALA A 99 71.18 34.14 -47.85
N VAL A 100 70.88 35.43 -47.59
CA VAL A 100 70.57 36.41 -48.64
C VAL A 100 71.68 36.52 -49.69
N TYR A 101 72.94 36.54 -49.26
CA TYR A 101 74.08 36.63 -50.19
C TYR A 101 74.14 35.43 -51.14
N ASP A 102 74.03 34.21 -50.60
CA ASP A 102 74.15 32.98 -51.38
C ASP A 102 72.97 32.78 -52.34
N ILE A 103 71.75 33.12 -51.89
CA ILE A 103 70.55 33.06 -52.74
C ILE A 103 70.63 34.05 -53.89
N VAL A 104 71.00 35.30 -53.62
CA VAL A 104 71.12 36.32 -54.67
C VAL A 104 72.25 35.99 -55.65
N LYS A 105 73.35 35.40 -55.16
CA LYS A 105 74.46 34.96 -56.01
C LYS A 105 74.07 33.85 -56.97
N ASN A 106 73.28 32.87 -56.51
CA ASN A 106 72.92 31.69 -57.29
C ASN A 106 71.65 31.88 -58.14
N TYR A 107 70.67 32.65 -57.64
CA TYR A 107 69.33 32.78 -58.24
C TYR A 107 68.92 34.22 -58.55
N THR A 108 69.82 35.20 -58.39
CA THR A 108 69.56 36.64 -58.55
C THR A 108 68.60 37.21 -57.49
N ALA A 109 68.35 38.52 -57.54
CA ALA A 109 67.44 39.18 -56.59
C ALA A 109 65.97 38.81 -56.79
N ASP A 110 65.60 38.32 -57.97
CA ASP A 110 64.23 37.93 -58.35
C ASP A 110 64.09 36.39 -58.24
N TYR A 111 64.51 35.84 -57.09
CA TYR A 111 64.62 34.40 -56.83
C TYR A 111 63.25 33.71 -56.72
N ASP A 112 62.23 34.45 -56.29
CA ASP A 112 60.82 34.06 -56.14
C ASP A 112 60.26 33.47 -57.44
N LYS A 113 60.56 34.09 -58.57
CA LYS A 113 60.09 33.63 -59.89
C LYS A 113 60.68 32.27 -60.27
N ALA A 114 61.97 32.05 -60.00
CA ALA A 114 62.65 30.83 -60.37
C ALA A 114 62.35 29.68 -59.41
N LEU A 115 62.39 29.95 -58.11
CA LEU A 115 62.32 28.93 -57.06
C LEU A 115 60.89 28.61 -56.62
N ILE A 116 59.97 29.58 -56.65
CA ILE A 116 58.58 29.41 -56.18
C ILE A 116 57.63 29.32 -57.38
N PHE A 117 57.56 30.34 -58.22
CA PHE A 117 56.57 30.41 -59.32
C PHE A 117 56.69 29.24 -60.30
N ASN A 118 57.88 29.04 -60.89
CA ASN A 118 58.08 27.98 -61.88
C ASN A 118 57.87 26.58 -61.28
N LYS A 119 58.23 26.41 -60.01
CA LYS A 119 58.12 25.12 -59.34
C LYS A 119 56.66 24.76 -59.05
N ILE A 120 55.84 25.73 -58.63
CA ILE A 120 54.39 25.54 -58.45
C ILE A 120 53.73 25.10 -59.75
N HIS A 121 54.08 25.73 -60.86
CA HIS A 121 53.57 25.32 -62.17
C HIS A 121 53.94 23.86 -62.51
N HIS A 122 55.15 23.41 -62.18
CA HIS A 122 55.57 22.03 -62.43
C HIS A 122 54.83 21.03 -61.54
N GLU A 123 54.83 21.25 -60.23
CA GLU A 123 54.22 20.34 -59.25
C GLU A 123 52.71 20.20 -59.45
N LEU A 124 52.02 21.32 -59.69
CA LEU A 124 50.57 21.30 -59.88
C LEU A 124 50.19 20.59 -61.18
N ASN A 125 50.96 20.77 -62.25
CA ASN A 125 50.75 20.05 -63.51
C ASN A 125 51.01 18.55 -63.34
N GLN A 126 52.08 18.17 -62.63
CA GLN A 126 52.37 16.77 -62.34
C GLN A 126 51.25 16.13 -61.52
N PHE A 127 50.80 16.81 -60.46
CA PHE A 127 49.69 16.36 -59.63
C PHE A 127 48.40 16.19 -60.45
N CYS A 128 48.04 17.18 -61.28
CA CYS A 128 46.83 17.10 -62.10
C CYS A 128 46.92 16.03 -63.19
N SER A 129 48.10 15.79 -63.77
CA SER A 129 48.25 14.81 -64.85
C SER A 129 47.96 13.36 -64.44
N VAL A 130 48.13 13.03 -63.15
CA VAL A 130 47.89 11.69 -62.61
C VAL A 130 46.44 11.50 -62.17
N HIS A 131 45.74 12.59 -61.82
CA HIS A 131 44.42 12.53 -61.21
C HIS A 131 43.32 13.00 -62.17
N THR A 132 42.15 12.41 -62.02
CA THR A 132 40.95 12.83 -62.74
C THR A 132 40.46 14.19 -62.23
N LEU A 133 39.62 14.85 -63.02
CA LEU A 133 38.99 16.11 -62.62
C LEU A 133 38.24 16.01 -61.29
N GLN A 134 37.57 14.88 -61.05
CA GLN A 134 36.78 14.65 -59.84
C GLN A 134 37.68 14.49 -58.61
N GLU A 135 38.76 13.72 -58.73
CA GLU A 135 39.74 13.53 -57.65
C GLU A 135 40.39 14.86 -57.27
N VAL A 136 40.81 15.68 -58.25
CA VAL A 136 41.44 16.98 -57.99
C VAL A 136 40.47 17.99 -57.38
N TYR A 137 39.20 17.99 -57.80
CA TYR A 137 38.21 18.99 -57.37
C TYR A 137 37.54 18.67 -56.03
N ILE A 138 37.32 17.38 -55.74
CA ILE A 138 36.50 16.93 -54.60
C ILE A 138 37.32 16.16 -53.58
N GLU A 139 38.03 15.12 -54.01
CA GLU A 139 38.60 14.14 -53.07
C GLU A 139 39.96 14.56 -52.50
N LEU A 140 40.79 15.18 -53.32
CA LEU A 140 42.18 15.50 -52.99
C LEU A 140 42.46 17.00 -52.89
N PHE A 141 41.47 17.87 -53.14
CA PHE A 141 41.66 19.32 -53.09
C PHE A 141 42.26 19.79 -51.77
N ASP A 142 41.74 19.28 -50.64
CA ASP A 142 42.21 19.63 -49.30
C ASP A 142 43.66 19.18 -49.01
N GLN A 143 44.19 18.26 -49.82
CA GLN A 143 45.56 17.76 -49.70
C GLN A 143 46.56 18.55 -50.56
N ILE A 144 46.08 19.33 -51.53
CA ILE A 144 46.95 20.07 -52.47
C ILE A 144 47.81 21.09 -51.71
N ASP A 145 47.24 21.81 -50.74
CA ASP A 145 47.95 22.84 -49.97
C ASP A 145 49.18 22.26 -49.24
N GLU A 146 49.00 21.18 -48.49
CA GLU A 146 50.09 20.55 -47.74
C GLU A 146 51.07 19.81 -48.67
N ASN A 147 50.60 19.10 -49.70
CA ASN A 147 51.47 18.43 -50.65
C ASN A 147 52.37 19.44 -51.38
N LEU A 148 51.81 20.57 -51.82
CA LEU A 148 52.56 21.61 -52.51
C LEU A 148 53.56 22.29 -51.56
N LYS A 149 53.16 22.56 -50.31
CA LYS A 149 54.06 23.10 -49.28
C LYS A 149 55.27 22.17 -49.03
N LEU A 150 55.01 20.88 -48.84
CA LEU A 150 56.06 19.89 -48.58
C LEU A 150 57.00 19.73 -49.78
N ALA A 151 56.45 19.62 -50.99
CA ALA A 151 57.23 19.50 -52.22
C ALA A 151 58.12 20.75 -52.44
N LEU A 152 57.57 21.95 -52.27
CA LEU A 152 58.34 23.20 -52.37
C LEU A 152 59.44 23.26 -51.30
N GLN A 153 59.11 22.97 -50.04
CA GLN A 153 60.09 23.06 -48.96
C GLN A 153 61.23 22.04 -49.12
N GLN A 154 60.92 20.81 -49.55
CA GLN A 154 61.90 19.75 -49.77
C GLN A 154 62.95 20.16 -50.80
N ASP A 155 62.52 20.72 -51.93
CA ASP A 155 63.43 21.17 -52.98
C ASP A 155 64.26 22.38 -52.53
N LEU A 156 63.62 23.34 -51.85
CA LEU A 156 64.29 24.52 -51.32
C LEU A 156 65.35 24.18 -50.28
N THR A 157 65.15 23.15 -49.46
CA THR A 157 66.16 22.67 -48.51
C THR A 157 67.44 22.22 -49.22
N SER A 158 67.35 21.69 -50.44
CA SER A 158 68.52 21.26 -51.22
C SER A 158 69.11 22.37 -52.10
N MET A 159 68.25 23.19 -52.72
CA MET A 159 68.63 24.16 -53.74
C MET A 159 68.96 25.54 -53.18
N ALA A 160 68.29 25.93 -52.10
CA ALA A 160 68.26 27.29 -51.57
C ALA A 160 68.14 27.26 -50.02
N PRO A 161 69.17 26.75 -49.31
CA PRO A 161 69.13 26.62 -47.86
C PRO A 161 69.03 28.01 -47.22
N GLY A 162 67.85 28.33 -46.68
CA GLY A 162 67.54 29.62 -46.07
C GLY A 162 66.24 30.25 -46.55
N LEU A 163 65.63 29.75 -47.64
CA LEU A 163 64.27 30.11 -48.02
C LEU A 163 63.28 29.13 -47.38
N VAL A 164 62.34 29.64 -46.58
CA VAL A 164 61.38 28.83 -45.82
C VAL A 164 59.96 29.14 -46.26
N ILE A 165 59.20 28.10 -46.60
CA ILE A 165 57.78 28.17 -46.92
C ILE A 165 56.97 27.94 -45.63
N GLN A 166 56.24 28.97 -45.20
CA GLN A 166 55.42 28.91 -44.01
C GLN A 166 54.08 28.23 -44.30
N ALA A 167 53.41 28.66 -45.37
CA ALA A 167 52.10 28.17 -45.78
C ALA A 167 51.89 28.34 -47.28
N VAL A 168 51.12 27.43 -47.86
CA VAL A 168 50.64 27.51 -49.24
C VAL A 168 49.12 27.44 -49.20
N ARG A 169 48.45 28.27 -49.99
CA ARG A 169 47.01 28.27 -50.13
C ARG A 169 46.62 28.26 -51.59
N VAL A 170 45.90 27.24 -52.01
CA VAL A 170 45.39 27.07 -53.37
C VAL A 170 43.89 27.35 -53.39
N THR A 171 43.44 28.16 -54.34
CA THR A 171 42.01 28.38 -54.58
C THR A 171 41.40 27.23 -55.39
N LYS A 172 40.10 27.00 -55.24
CA LYS A 172 39.43 25.95 -56.04
C LYS A 172 39.61 26.21 -57.53
N PRO A 173 39.96 25.20 -58.33
CA PRO A 173 40.18 25.40 -59.75
C PRO A 173 38.87 25.69 -60.47
N ASN A 174 38.93 26.58 -61.45
CA ASN A 174 37.81 26.92 -62.30
C ASN A 174 37.64 25.85 -63.41
N ILE A 175 36.43 25.30 -63.50
CA ILE A 175 36.06 24.25 -64.44
C ILE A 175 35.05 24.83 -65.44
N PRO A 176 35.13 24.48 -66.74
CA PRO A 176 34.13 24.87 -67.73
C PRO A 176 32.70 24.51 -67.30
N GLU A 177 31.75 25.44 -67.49
CA GLU A 177 30.38 25.30 -66.98
C GLU A 177 29.62 24.07 -67.48
N ALA A 178 29.91 23.62 -68.71
CA ALA A 178 29.29 22.44 -69.30
C ALA A 178 29.58 21.16 -68.51
N ILE A 179 30.79 21.06 -67.96
CA ILE A 179 31.23 19.91 -67.18
C ILE A 179 30.66 19.99 -65.76
N ARG A 180 30.67 21.19 -65.16
CA ARG A 180 30.13 21.45 -63.81
C ARG A 180 28.69 20.94 -63.65
N ARG A 181 27.79 21.26 -64.59
CA ARG A 181 26.38 20.84 -64.52
C ARG A 181 26.21 19.31 -64.56
N ASN A 182 27.02 18.62 -65.36
CA ASN A 182 26.92 17.16 -65.48
C ASN A 182 27.37 16.46 -64.18
N TYR A 183 28.37 17.01 -63.49
CA TYR A 183 28.82 16.48 -62.20
C TYR A 183 27.77 16.70 -61.10
N GLU A 184 27.20 17.90 -61.01
CA GLU A 184 26.14 18.20 -60.02
C GLU A 184 24.94 17.25 -60.17
N LEU A 185 24.54 16.96 -61.41
CA LEU A 185 23.49 15.99 -61.69
C LEU A 185 23.90 14.56 -61.31
N MET A 186 25.09 14.12 -61.69
CA MET A 186 25.59 12.77 -61.39
C MET A 186 25.71 12.52 -59.89
N GLU A 187 26.20 13.49 -59.11
CA GLU A 187 26.27 13.38 -57.65
C GLU A 187 24.89 13.33 -56.99
N SER A 188 23.94 14.12 -57.50
CA SER A 188 22.57 14.08 -57.00
C SER A 188 21.93 12.70 -57.20
N GLU A 189 22.14 12.08 -58.37
CA GLU A 189 21.63 10.74 -58.67
C GLU A 189 22.37 9.64 -57.88
N LYS A 190 23.70 9.74 -57.73
CA LYS A 190 24.49 8.83 -56.88
C LYS A 190 24.00 8.85 -55.43
N THR A 191 23.73 10.05 -54.90
CA THR A 191 23.20 10.22 -53.54
C THR A 191 21.81 9.62 -53.40
N LYS A 192 20.90 9.86 -54.37
CA LYS A 192 19.57 9.25 -54.38
C LYS A 192 19.63 7.73 -54.40
N LEU A 193 20.51 7.14 -55.23
CA LEU A 193 20.67 5.70 -55.34
C LEU A 193 21.19 5.08 -54.03
N LEU A 194 22.17 5.73 -53.38
CA LEU A 194 22.66 5.29 -52.07
C LEU A 194 21.56 5.34 -51.00
N ILE A 195 20.77 6.42 -50.95
CA ILE A 195 19.64 6.54 -50.02
C ILE A 195 18.60 5.45 -50.29
N ALA A 196 18.25 5.19 -51.55
CA ALA A 196 17.30 4.16 -51.92
C ALA A 196 17.78 2.76 -51.49
N ALA A 197 19.05 2.43 -51.75
CA ALA A 197 19.64 1.15 -51.36
C ALA A 197 19.69 0.97 -49.83
N GLN A 198 20.04 2.02 -49.08
CA GLN A 198 20.02 1.99 -47.61
C GLN A 198 18.59 1.84 -47.07
N LYS A 199 17.63 2.59 -47.63
CA LYS A 199 16.22 2.50 -47.25
C LYS A 199 15.66 1.09 -47.48
N GLN A 200 16.02 0.44 -48.59
CA GLN A 200 15.62 -0.94 -48.86
C GLN A 200 16.15 -1.92 -47.79
N LYS A 201 17.41 -1.78 -47.38
CA LYS A 201 17.99 -2.60 -46.29
C LYS A 201 17.31 -2.40 -44.95
N VAL A 202 16.88 -1.17 -44.65
CA VAL A 202 16.14 -0.87 -43.42
C VAL A 202 14.79 -1.56 -43.44
N VAL A 203 14.04 -1.45 -44.54
CA VAL A 203 12.72 -2.10 -44.68
C VAL A 203 12.83 -3.61 -44.55
N GLU A 204 13.85 -4.24 -45.14
CA GLU A 204 14.07 -5.69 -45.01
C GLU A 204 14.35 -6.10 -43.56
N LYS A 205 15.22 -5.37 -42.85
CA LYS A 205 15.51 -5.64 -41.43
C LYS A 205 14.31 -5.38 -40.52
N GLU A 206 13.52 -4.35 -40.80
CA GLU A 206 12.30 -4.07 -40.06
C GLU A 206 11.29 -5.20 -40.22
N ALA A 207 11.07 -5.68 -41.46
CA ALA A 207 10.17 -6.81 -41.73
C ALA A 207 10.65 -8.10 -41.03
N GLU A 208 11.95 -8.40 -41.03
CA GLU A 208 12.50 -9.54 -40.29
C GLU A 208 12.30 -9.40 -38.78
N THR A 209 12.50 -8.19 -38.25
CA THR A 209 12.32 -7.87 -36.83
C THR A 209 10.86 -8.00 -36.41
N GLU A 210 9.92 -7.51 -37.22
CA GLU A 210 8.48 -7.66 -36.97
C GLU A 210 8.08 -9.13 -36.96
N ARG A 211 8.59 -9.94 -37.89
CA ARG A 211 8.31 -11.38 -37.93
C ARG A 211 8.82 -12.09 -36.67
N LYS A 212 10.03 -11.77 -36.22
CA LYS A 212 10.59 -12.30 -34.96
C LYS A 212 9.77 -11.86 -33.75
N LYS A 213 9.37 -10.58 -33.70
CA LYS A 213 8.53 -10.04 -32.63
C LYS A 213 7.17 -10.72 -32.57
N ALA A 214 6.55 -10.98 -33.72
CA ALA A 214 5.27 -11.69 -33.79
C ALA A 214 5.37 -13.13 -33.27
N LEU A 215 6.46 -13.85 -33.58
CA LEU A 215 6.71 -15.19 -33.05
C LEU A 215 6.91 -15.17 -31.53
N ILE A 216 7.73 -14.25 -31.03
CA ILE A 216 7.98 -14.09 -29.57
C ILE A 216 6.67 -13.76 -28.84
N GLU A 217 5.84 -12.87 -29.40
CA GLU A 217 4.56 -12.52 -28.77
C GLU A 217 3.59 -13.70 -28.80
N ALA A 218 3.53 -14.46 -29.90
CA ALA A 218 2.71 -15.67 -29.96
C ALA A 218 3.14 -16.74 -28.94
N GLU A 219 4.45 -16.95 -28.78
CA GLU A 219 5.00 -17.87 -27.78
C GLU A 219 4.71 -17.40 -26.34
N LYS A 220 4.88 -16.11 -26.07
CA LYS A 220 4.53 -15.50 -24.79
C LYS A 220 3.05 -15.68 -24.47
N VAL A 221 2.17 -15.43 -25.43
CA VAL A 221 0.71 -15.63 -25.25
C VAL A 221 0.41 -17.10 -24.94
N ALA A 222 1.06 -18.05 -25.62
CA ALA A 222 0.91 -19.48 -25.34
C ALA A 222 1.37 -19.86 -23.92
N GLN A 223 2.54 -19.38 -23.48
CA GLN A 223 3.04 -19.63 -22.12
C GLN A 223 2.14 -19.00 -21.04
N VAL A 224 1.68 -17.77 -21.25
CA VAL A 224 0.74 -17.12 -20.32
C VAL A 224 -0.59 -17.89 -20.26
N ALA A 225 -1.08 -18.38 -21.39
CA ALA A 225 -2.29 -19.20 -21.42
C ALA A 225 -2.11 -20.53 -20.66
N GLU A 226 -0.95 -21.19 -20.78
CA GLU A 226 -0.62 -22.41 -20.05
C GLU A 226 -0.58 -22.18 -18.54
N ILE A 227 0.08 -21.11 -18.07
CA ILE A 227 0.12 -20.73 -16.65
C ILE A 227 -1.30 -20.43 -16.14
N THR A 228 -2.07 -19.65 -16.90
CA THR A 228 -3.45 -19.29 -16.53
C THR A 228 -4.35 -20.53 -16.44
N TYR A 229 -4.17 -21.48 -17.36
CA TYR A 229 -4.88 -22.75 -17.33
C TYR A 229 -4.46 -23.60 -16.12
N GLY A 230 -3.16 -23.69 -15.83
CA GLY A 230 -2.64 -24.38 -14.65
C GLY A 230 -3.19 -23.81 -13.33
N GLN A 231 -3.30 -22.47 -13.22
CA GLN A 231 -3.92 -21.82 -12.07
C GLN A 231 -5.40 -22.20 -11.92
N LYS A 232 -6.17 -22.19 -13.02
CA LYS A 232 -7.59 -22.59 -12.98
C LYS A 232 -7.78 -24.06 -12.60
N VAL A 233 -6.92 -24.94 -13.10
CA VAL A 233 -6.95 -26.37 -12.72
C VAL A 233 -6.64 -26.51 -11.22
N MET A 234 -5.60 -25.84 -10.73
CA MET A 234 -5.24 -25.86 -9.31
C MET A 234 -6.35 -25.30 -8.41
N GLU A 235 -7.01 -24.22 -8.83
CA GLU A 235 -8.16 -23.64 -8.13
C GLU A 235 -9.32 -24.65 -8.04
N LYS A 236 -9.66 -25.32 -9.15
CA LYS A 236 -10.69 -26.37 -9.18
C LYS A 236 -10.33 -27.58 -8.33
N GLU A 237 -9.08 -28.00 -8.33
CA GLU A 237 -8.61 -29.08 -7.43
C GLU A 237 -8.67 -28.66 -5.96
N THR A 238 -8.39 -27.39 -5.66
CA THR A 238 -8.46 -26.84 -4.30
C THR A 238 -9.91 -26.74 -3.83
N GLU A 239 -10.82 -26.26 -4.68
CA GLU A 239 -12.27 -26.26 -4.43
C GLU A 239 -12.77 -27.69 -4.13
N LYS A 240 -12.35 -28.68 -4.93
CA LYS A 240 -12.69 -30.08 -4.70
C LYS A 240 -12.19 -30.58 -3.34
N LYS A 241 -10.93 -30.28 -2.98
CA LYS A 241 -10.37 -30.65 -1.67
C LYS A 241 -11.11 -29.96 -0.51
N ILE A 242 -11.49 -28.70 -0.66
CA ILE A 242 -12.28 -27.98 0.34
C ILE A 242 -13.63 -28.67 0.53
N SER A 243 -14.33 -29.01 -0.57
CA SER A 243 -15.59 -29.76 -0.51
C SER A 243 -15.43 -31.11 0.19
N GLU A 244 -14.38 -31.88 -0.12
CA GLU A 244 -14.10 -33.16 0.53
C GLU A 244 -13.82 -33.00 2.04
N ILE A 245 -13.11 -31.95 2.44
CA ILE A 245 -12.85 -31.62 3.85
C ILE A 245 -14.14 -31.18 4.55
N GLU A 246 -14.98 -30.38 3.90
CA GLU A 246 -16.27 -29.94 4.44
C GLU A 246 -17.22 -31.12 4.65
N ASP A 247 -17.32 -32.03 3.69
CA ASP A 247 -18.12 -33.26 3.81
C ASP A 247 -17.60 -34.15 4.94
N ALA A 248 -16.27 -34.33 5.03
CA ALA A 248 -15.65 -35.10 6.11
C ALA A 248 -15.86 -34.43 7.48
N ALA A 249 -15.77 -33.10 7.56
CA ALA A 249 -16.00 -32.34 8.78
C ALA A 249 -17.47 -32.36 9.20
N PHE A 250 -18.40 -32.31 8.24
CA PHE A 250 -19.82 -32.46 8.48
C PHE A 250 -20.14 -33.86 9.05
N LEU A 251 -19.64 -34.91 8.41
CA LEU A 251 -19.79 -36.29 8.87
C LEU A 251 -19.19 -36.48 10.28
N ALA A 252 -18.00 -35.92 10.53
CA ALA A 252 -17.35 -35.98 11.84
C ALA A 252 -18.13 -35.20 12.91
N ARG A 253 -18.72 -34.05 12.59
CA ARG A 253 -19.59 -33.29 13.49
C ARG A 253 -20.86 -34.04 13.83
N GLU A 254 -21.55 -34.60 12.85
CA GLU A 254 -22.76 -35.39 13.07
C GLU A 254 -22.47 -36.63 13.91
N LYS A 255 -21.34 -37.31 13.63
CA LYS A 255 -20.89 -38.44 14.45
C LYS A 255 -20.54 -38.02 15.88
N ALA A 256 -19.80 -36.92 16.07
CA ALA A 256 -19.47 -36.40 17.39
C ALA A 256 -20.72 -35.99 18.18
N LYS A 257 -21.73 -35.43 17.49
CA LYS A 257 -23.02 -35.08 18.08
C LYS A 257 -23.79 -36.34 18.51
N ALA A 258 -23.86 -37.35 17.65
CA ALA A 258 -24.49 -38.64 17.98
C ALA A 258 -23.76 -39.36 19.13
N ASP A 259 -22.43 -39.34 19.14
CA ASP A 259 -21.61 -39.91 20.21
C ASP A 259 -21.78 -39.13 21.53
N ALA A 260 -21.89 -37.80 21.47
CA ALA A 260 -22.18 -36.95 22.63
C ALA A 260 -23.60 -37.16 23.16
N GLU A 261 -24.59 -37.33 22.29
CA GLU A 261 -25.97 -37.67 22.67
C GLU A 261 -26.02 -39.06 23.32
N CYS A 262 -25.32 -40.04 22.76
CA CYS A 262 -25.18 -41.39 23.33
C CYS A 262 -24.48 -41.37 24.70
N TYR A 263 -23.39 -40.62 24.82
CA TYR A 263 -22.66 -40.45 26.09
C TYR A 263 -23.50 -39.72 27.14
N THR A 264 -24.22 -38.67 26.74
CA THR A 264 -25.16 -37.95 27.60
C THR A 264 -26.28 -38.87 28.06
N ALA A 265 -26.88 -39.65 27.15
CA ALA A 265 -27.92 -40.63 27.50
C ALA A 265 -27.40 -41.72 28.45
N LEU A 266 -26.17 -42.21 28.23
CA LEU A 266 -25.51 -43.18 29.12
C LEU A 266 -25.20 -42.57 30.49
N LYS A 267 -24.74 -41.32 30.55
CA LYS A 267 -24.45 -40.62 31.80
C LYS A 267 -25.71 -40.22 32.56
N ILE A 268 -26.79 -39.87 31.87
CA ILE A 268 -28.12 -39.70 32.47
C ILE A 268 -28.63 -41.04 33.00
N ALA A 269 -28.46 -42.14 32.27
CA ALA A 269 -28.83 -43.47 32.73
C ALA A 269 -28.00 -43.96 33.93
N GLU A 270 -26.71 -43.60 34.00
CA GLU A 270 -25.85 -43.83 35.18
C GLU A 270 -26.24 -42.94 36.36
N ALA A 271 -26.50 -41.64 36.13
CA ALA A 271 -26.91 -40.69 37.17
C ALA A 271 -28.31 -41.00 37.75
N ASN A 272 -29.20 -41.57 36.94
CA ASN A 272 -30.54 -41.99 37.36
C ASN A 272 -30.56 -43.26 38.22
N LYS A 273 -29.43 -43.99 38.36
CA LYS A 273 -29.38 -45.18 39.24
C LYS A 273 -29.35 -44.83 40.73
N ASP A 274 -28.95 -43.61 41.09
CA ASP A 274 -28.75 -43.19 42.48
C ASP A 274 -29.76 -42.11 42.95
N LEU A 275 -30.70 -41.70 42.08
CA LEU A 275 -31.77 -40.78 42.47
C LEU A 275 -32.97 -41.59 42.98
N PRO A 276 -33.49 -41.31 44.20
CA PRO A 276 -34.72 -41.94 44.63
C PRO A 276 -35.84 -41.57 43.65
N ALA A 277 -36.59 -42.57 43.18
CA ALA A 277 -37.72 -42.42 42.27
C ALA A 277 -38.90 -41.70 42.98
N ILE A 278 -38.72 -40.41 43.27
CA ILE A 278 -39.74 -39.56 43.89
C ILE A 278 -40.53 -38.92 42.76
N GLN A 279 -41.80 -39.31 42.63
CA GLN A 279 -42.70 -38.66 41.69
C GLN A 279 -42.94 -37.20 42.13
N PRO A 280 -42.59 -36.20 41.29
CA PRO A 280 -42.75 -34.79 41.66
C PRO A 280 -44.23 -34.42 41.75
N ARG A 281 -44.59 -33.61 42.75
CA ARG A 281 -45.91 -33.01 42.90
C ARG A 281 -46.07 -31.85 41.92
N LEU A 282 -47.10 -31.91 41.08
CA LEU A 282 -47.51 -30.80 40.25
C LEU A 282 -48.33 -29.81 41.07
N VAL A 283 -47.85 -28.57 41.22
CA VAL A 283 -48.61 -27.44 41.79
C VAL A 283 -49.12 -26.58 40.64
N ALA A 284 -50.42 -26.69 40.34
CA ALA A 284 -51.05 -25.95 39.25
C ALA A 284 -51.27 -24.48 39.65
N VAL A 285 -50.55 -23.55 39.04
CA VAL A 285 -50.56 -22.13 39.42
C VAL A 285 -51.70 -21.40 38.70
N SER A 286 -52.80 -21.19 39.42
CA SER A 286 -54.04 -20.61 38.88
C SER A 286 -54.17 -19.10 39.07
N LYS A 287 -53.11 -18.41 39.51
CA LYS A 287 -53.12 -16.95 39.68
C LYS A 287 -53.61 -16.25 38.41
N THR A 288 -54.44 -15.21 38.58
CA THR A 288 -55.10 -14.45 37.51
C THR A 288 -56.08 -15.25 36.64
N LYS A 289 -56.37 -16.52 36.97
CA LYS A 289 -57.34 -17.37 36.24
C LYS A 289 -58.68 -17.46 36.97
N PRO A 290 -59.81 -17.54 36.24
CA PRO A 290 -61.13 -17.64 36.85
C PRO A 290 -61.32 -18.96 37.61
N ALA A 291 -62.24 -18.97 38.57
CA ALA A 291 -62.56 -20.15 39.39
C ALA A 291 -63.01 -21.35 38.54
N ASP A 292 -63.68 -21.13 37.40
CA ASP A 292 -64.15 -22.21 36.54
C ASP A 292 -62.98 -23.05 35.97
N MET A 293 -61.84 -22.44 35.66
CA MET A 293 -60.63 -23.16 35.22
C MET A 293 -60.01 -24.01 36.32
N VAL A 294 -60.13 -23.59 37.59
CA VAL A 294 -59.69 -24.38 38.74
C VAL A 294 -60.56 -25.63 38.88
N ILE A 295 -61.88 -25.48 38.72
CA ILE A 295 -62.84 -26.58 38.78
C ILE A 295 -62.59 -27.58 37.64
N GLU A 296 -62.35 -27.07 36.43
CA GLU A 296 -62.01 -27.90 35.27
C GLU A 296 -60.72 -28.70 35.49
N ALA A 297 -59.63 -28.05 35.90
CA ALA A 297 -58.38 -28.75 36.22
C ALA A 297 -58.57 -29.78 37.34
N TYR A 298 -59.39 -29.46 38.35
CA TYR A 298 -59.72 -30.39 39.44
C TYR A 298 -60.47 -31.63 38.95
N ALA A 299 -61.41 -31.46 38.00
CA ALA A 299 -62.14 -32.54 37.37
C ALA A 299 -61.21 -33.49 36.58
N HIS A 300 -60.09 -32.97 36.07
CA HIS A 300 -59.03 -33.75 35.42
C HIS A 300 -58.02 -34.38 36.41
N GLY A 301 -58.31 -34.38 37.70
CA GLY A 301 -57.51 -35.07 38.72
C GLY A 301 -56.48 -34.18 39.43
N GLN A 302 -56.36 -32.91 39.08
CA GLN A 302 -55.48 -31.99 39.80
C GLN A 302 -56.00 -31.73 41.22
N ARG A 303 -55.11 -31.72 42.21
CA ARG A 303 -55.47 -31.48 43.61
C ARG A 303 -54.68 -30.33 44.25
N SER A 304 -53.42 -30.14 43.89
CA SER A 304 -52.57 -29.07 44.44
C SER A 304 -52.60 -27.83 43.57
N PHE A 305 -53.06 -26.70 44.12
CA PHE A 305 -53.15 -25.43 43.38
C PHE A 305 -52.34 -24.34 44.07
N GLY A 306 -51.62 -23.55 43.28
CA GLY A 306 -50.74 -22.48 43.74
C GLY A 306 -51.33 -21.10 43.48
N GLU A 307 -51.33 -20.24 44.50
CA GLU A 307 -51.73 -18.83 44.39
C GLU A 307 -50.67 -17.87 44.91
N ASN A 308 -50.56 -16.71 44.25
CA ASN A 308 -49.58 -15.67 44.59
C ASN A 308 -50.15 -14.58 45.51
N TYR A 309 -51.46 -14.32 45.43
CA TYR A 309 -52.08 -13.18 46.11
C TYR A 309 -53.08 -13.67 47.16
N VAL A 310 -52.91 -13.24 48.42
CA VAL A 310 -53.74 -13.71 49.55
C VAL A 310 -55.22 -13.43 49.32
N GLN A 311 -55.55 -12.26 48.78
CA GLN A 311 -56.93 -11.86 48.52
C GLN A 311 -57.59 -12.75 47.44
N GLU A 312 -56.88 -12.98 46.33
CA GLU A 312 -57.35 -13.86 45.26
C GLU A 312 -57.54 -15.31 45.74
N LEU A 313 -56.59 -15.81 46.53
CA LEU A 313 -56.68 -17.14 47.13
C LEU A 313 -57.91 -17.24 48.05
N LEU A 314 -58.14 -16.25 48.91
CA LEU A 314 -59.29 -16.24 49.81
C LEU A 314 -60.61 -16.17 49.04
N GLU A 315 -60.70 -15.35 47.99
CA GLU A 315 -61.87 -15.24 47.13
C GLU A 315 -62.18 -16.56 46.41
N LYS A 316 -61.17 -17.23 45.84
CA LYS A 316 -61.34 -18.54 45.19
C LYS A 316 -61.69 -19.63 46.19
N ALA A 317 -60.96 -19.71 47.29
CA ALA A 317 -61.18 -20.73 48.30
C ALA A 317 -62.53 -20.59 49.01
N SER A 318 -63.08 -19.37 49.11
CA SER A 318 -64.40 -19.12 49.68
C SER A 318 -65.54 -19.16 48.64
N ASN A 319 -65.22 -19.40 47.35
CA ASN A 319 -66.22 -19.48 46.30
C ASN A 319 -67.09 -20.72 46.50
N THR A 320 -68.40 -20.54 46.53
CA THR A 320 -69.37 -21.62 46.76
C THR A 320 -69.25 -22.76 45.77
N LYS A 321 -68.90 -22.48 44.50
CA LYS A 321 -68.69 -23.51 43.47
C LYS A 321 -67.44 -24.35 43.75
N ILE A 322 -66.34 -23.72 44.18
CA ILE A 322 -65.10 -24.43 44.50
C ILE A 322 -65.29 -25.27 45.76
N LEU A 323 -65.91 -24.71 46.80
CA LEU A 323 -66.18 -25.44 48.05
C LEU A 323 -67.06 -26.68 47.83
N SER A 324 -68.05 -26.61 46.94
CA SER A 324 -68.91 -27.75 46.63
C SER A 324 -68.29 -28.75 45.66
N SER A 325 -67.61 -28.27 44.62
CA SER A 325 -67.12 -29.12 43.51
C SER A 325 -65.72 -29.66 43.75
N CYS A 326 -64.91 -29.02 44.60
CA CYS A 326 -63.50 -29.34 44.83
C CYS A 326 -63.19 -29.57 46.33
N PRO A 327 -63.84 -30.52 47.01
CA PRO A 327 -63.71 -30.67 48.47
C PRO A 327 -62.28 -31.03 48.92
N GLU A 328 -61.51 -31.72 48.08
CA GLU A 328 -60.13 -32.15 48.39
C GLU A 328 -59.05 -31.21 47.85
N ILE A 329 -59.41 -30.00 47.43
CA ILE A 329 -58.43 -29.04 46.90
C ILE A 329 -57.37 -28.72 47.96
N LYS A 330 -56.11 -28.70 47.56
CA LYS A 330 -54.98 -28.36 48.43
C LYS A 330 -54.39 -27.05 47.96
N TRP A 331 -54.60 -25.99 48.74
CA TRP A 331 -54.06 -24.68 48.40
C TRP A 331 -52.63 -24.51 48.89
N HIS A 332 -51.75 -24.14 47.98
CA HIS A 332 -50.36 -23.77 48.20
C HIS A 332 -50.25 -22.24 48.03
N PHE A 333 -49.78 -21.54 49.06
CA PHE A 333 -49.44 -20.13 48.92
C PHE A 333 -47.97 -19.99 48.51
N ILE A 334 -47.73 -19.44 47.32
CA ILE A 334 -46.42 -19.39 46.66
C ILE A 334 -45.97 -17.96 46.32
N GLY A 335 -46.69 -16.95 46.80
CA GLY A 335 -46.33 -15.53 46.66
C GLY A 335 -45.70 -14.96 47.94
N HIS A 336 -45.16 -13.75 47.89
CA HIS A 336 -44.58 -13.13 49.07
C HIS A 336 -45.65 -12.81 50.13
N LEU A 337 -45.49 -13.34 51.35
CA LEU A 337 -46.43 -13.16 52.45
C LEU A 337 -46.07 -11.97 53.34
N GLN A 338 -46.75 -10.85 53.14
CA GLN A 338 -46.65 -9.73 54.05
C GLN A 338 -47.26 -10.07 55.42
N LYS A 339 -46.58 -9.65 56.49
CA LYS A 339 -47.02 -9.90 57.88
C LYS A 339 -48.48 -9.51 58.13
N GLN A 340 -48.97 -8.40 57.59
CA GLN A 340 -50.35 -7.95 57.79
C GLN A 340 -51.42 -8.90 57.21
N ASN A 341 -51.05 -9.66 56.17
CA ASN A 341 -51.96 -10.55 55.46
C ASN A 341 -51.97 -11.98 56.04
N VAL A 342 -51.13 -12.28 57.04
CA VAL A 342 -51.05 -13.61 57.67
C VAL A 342 -52.41 -14.08 58.17
N ASN A 343 -53.16 -13.24 58.90
CA ASN A 343 -54.47 -13.62 59.43
C ASN A 343 -55.47 -13.94 58.31
N LYS A 344 -55.43 -13.19 57.19
CA LYS A 344 -56.29 -13.44 56.03
C LYS A 344 -55.94 -14.77 55.37
N LEU A 345 -54.64 -15.06 55.21
CA LEU A 345 -54.18 -16.33 54.65
C LEU A 345 -54.58 -17.50 55.54
N ILE A 346 -54.39 -17.39 56.86
CA ILE A 346 -54.76 -18.46 57.79
C ILE A 346 -56.26 -18.74 57.78
N ALA A 347 -57.12 -17.78 57.42
CA ALA A 347 -58.55 -18.00 57.29
C ALA A 347 -58.97 -18.81 56.04
N VAL A 348 -58.05 -19.06 55.10
CA VAL A 348 -58.34 -19.77 53.85
C VAL A 348 -58.75 -21.23 54.15
N PRO A 349 -59.93 -21.69 53.67
CA PRO A 349 -60.32 -23.10 53.76
C PRO A 349 -59.40 -23.95 52.89
N ASN A 350 -59.08 -25.17 53.35
CA ASN A 350 -58.17 -26.10 52.68
C ASN A 350 -56.78 -25.52 52.33
N LEU A 351 -56.29 -24.57 53.13
CA LEU A 351 -54.89 -24.15 53.08
C LEU A 351 -54.00 -25.33 53.49
N TYR A 352 -53.24 -25.85 52.54
CA TYR A 352 -52.41 -27.05 52.73
C TYR A 352 -50.96 -26.69 53.01
N MET A 353 -50.41 -25.69 52.32
CA MET A 353 -48.99 -25.36 52.41
C MET A 353 -48.71 -23.86 52.21
N LEU A 354 -47.78 -23.32 53.00
CA LEU A 354 -47.18 -22.01 52.82
C LEU A 354 -45.72 -22.18 52.38
N GLU A 355 -45.40 -21.87 51.12
CA GLU A 355 -44.06 -22.17 50.58
C GLU A 355 -43.05 -21.02 50.73
N THR A 356 -43.50 -19.87 51.24
CA THR A 356 -42.77 -18.59 51.13
C THR A 356 -42.35 -18.02 52.48
N VAL A 357 -42.04 -18.87 53.47
CA VAL A 357 -41.53 -18.37 54.76
C VAL A 357 -40.11 -17.85 54.55
N ASP A 358 -39.91 -16.55 54.76
CA ASP A 358 -38.66 -15.85 54.47
C ASP A 358 -38.02 -15.19 55.70
N SER A 359 -38.55 -15.43 56.91
CA SER A 359 -37.96 -14.90 58.14
C SER A 359 -38.51 -15.58 59.39
N VAL A 360 -37.69 -15.61 60.44
CA VAL A 360 -38.07 -16.04 61.80
C VAL A 360 -39.31 -15.29 62.30
N LYS A 361 -39.35 -13.96 62.12
CA LYS A 361 -40.49 -13.12 62.54
C LYS A 361 -41.78 -13.47 61.80
N LEU A 362 -41.69 -13.90 60.54
CA LEU A 362 -42.86 -14.35 59.78
C LEU A 362 -43.32 -15.72 60.29
N ALA A 363 -42.40 -16.67 60.50
CA ALA A 363 -42.69 -17.98 61.06
C ALA A 363 -43.44 -17.88 62.42
N ASP A 364 -42.94 -17.06 63.34
CA ASP A 364 -43.59 -16.82 64.64
C ASP A 364 -45.02 -16.30 64.47
N LYS A 365 -45.22 -15.34 63.56
CA LYS A 365 -46.54 -14.77 63.31
C LYS A 365 -47.50 -15.79 62.72
N VAL A 366 -47.04 -16.61 61.77
CA VAL A 366 -47.83 -17.68 61.15
C VAL A 366 -48.19 -18.73 62.20
N ASN A 367 -47.23 -19.18 63.01
CA ASN A 367 -47.45 -20.13 64.11
C ASN A 367 -48.53 -19.64 65.09
N ASN A 368 -48.41 -18.40 65.56
CA ASN A 368 -49.35 -17.82 66.52
C ASN A 368 -50.75 -17.62 65.92
N SER A 369 -50.83 -17.30 64.62
CA SER A 369 -52.11 -17.12 63.92
C SER A 369 -52.78 -18.48 63.65
N TRP A 370 -51.99 -19.50 63.31
CA TRP A 370 -52.49 -20.87 63.12
C TRP A 370 -53.04 -21.46 64.41
N GLN A 371 -52.36 -21.21 65.53
CA GLN A 371 -52.85 -21.61 66.85
C GLN A 371 -54.25 -21.03 67.14
N LYS A 372 -54.47 -19.74 66.82
CA LYS A 372 -55.75 -19.06 67.01
C LYS A 372 -56.86 -19.59 66.10
N ARG A 373 -56.53 -20.16 64.94
CA ARG A 373 -57.50 -20.84 64.07
C ARG A 373 -58.07 -22.10 64.73
N GLY A 374 -57.34 -22.70 65.67
CA GLY A 374 -57.77 -23.90 66.38
C GLY A 374 -57.76 -25.17 65.52
N SER A 375 -56.97 -25.20 64.44
CA SER A 375 -56.78 -26.41 63.63
C SER A 375 -56.03 -27.48 64.43
N SER A 376 -56.46 -28.73 64.36
CA SER A 376 -55.74 -29.87 64.96
C SER A 376 -54.48 -30.26 64.18
N GLU A 377 -54.41 -29.90 62.89
CA GLU A 377 -53.27 -30.20 62.02
C GLU A 377 -52.24 -29.06 62.01
N ARG A 378 -50.96 -29.39 61.91
CA ARG A 378 -49.88 -28.42 61.73
C ARG A 378 -49.87 -27.90 60.30
N LEU A 379 -49.64 -26.60 60.12
CA LEU A 379 -49.51 -26.02 58.78
C LEU A 379 -48.15 -26.40 58.18
N LYS A 380 -48.16 -27.01 57.00
CA LYS A 380 -46.92 -27.30 56.26
C LYS A 380 -46.31 -26.01 55.75
N VAL A 381 -45.03 -25.81 56.06
CA VAL A 381 -44.27 -24.62 55.65
C VAL A 381 -42.98 -25.02 54.93
N MET A 382 -42.70 -24.30 53.85
CA MET A 382 -41.37 -24.29 53.24
C MET A 382 -40.69 -22.96 53.48
N VAL A 383 -39.36 -23.02 53.54
CA VAL A 383 -38.52 -21.83 53.67
C VAL A 383 -38.07 -21.39 52.27
N GLN A 384 -38.38 -20.14 51.92
CA GLN A 384 -37.99 -19.56 50.63
C GLN A 384 -36.58 -19.01 50.70
N ILE A 385 -35.73 -19.47 49.78
CA ILE A 385 -34.32 -19.09 49.69
C ILE A 385 -34.12 -18.24 48.44
N ASN A 386 -33.41 -17.12 48.61
CA ASN A 386 -32.92 -16.34 47.48
C ASN A 386 -31.59 -16.93 47.00
N THR A 387 -31.66 -17.93 46.12
CA THR A 387 -30.46 -18.55 45.52
C THR A 387 -29.82 -17.68 44.44
N SER A 388 -30.60 -16.76 43.84
CA SER A 388 -30.13 -15.95 42.71
C SER A 388 -29.27 -14.74 43.12
N GLY A 389 -29.28 -14.38 44.40
CA GLY A 389 -28.57 -13.19 44.91
C GLY A 389 -29.17 -11.85 44.47
N GLU A 390 -30.27 -11.85 43.71
CA GLU A 390 -30.93 -10.63 43.26
C GLU A 390 -31.68 -9.95 44.41
N GLU A 391 -31.37 -8.69 44.73
CA GLU A 391 -32.04 -7.93 45.79
C GLU A 391 -33.55 -7.74 45.53
N SER A 392 -33.96 -7.82 44.27
CA SER A 392 -35.37 -7.68 43.87
C SER A 392 -36.24 -8.88 44.24
N LYS A 393 -35.64 -10.01 44.65
CA LYS A 393 -36.36 -11.24 44.99
C LYS A 393 -36.41 -11.46 46.49
N HIS A 394 -37.58 -11.89 46.95
CA HIS A 394 -37.80 -12.28 48.33
C HIS A 394 -37.17 -13.64 48.64
N GLY A 395 -36.93 -13.89 49.92
CA GLY A 395 -36.32 -15.12 50.42
C GLY A 395 -35.15 -14.82 51.35
N LEU A 396 -34.77 -15.83 52.12
CA LEU A 396 -33.60 -15.76 52.99
C LEU A 396 -32.32 -15.94 52.18
N PRO A 397 -31.22 -15.29 52.58
CA PRO A 397 -29.91 -15.69 52.08
C PRO A 397 -29.61 -17.14 52.52
N PRO A 398 -28.89 -17.93 51.70
CA PRO A 398 -28.49 -19.29 52.02
C PRO A 398 -27.95 -19.50 53.44
N SER A 399 -27.15 -18.54 53.94
CA SER A 399 -26.52 -18.55 55.27
C SER A 399 -27.51 -18.52 56.43
N GLU A 400 -28.70 -17.92 56.27
CA GLU A 400 -29.71 -17.80 57.33
C GLU A 400 -30.72 -18.96 57.37
N THR A 401 -30.67 -19.85 56.38
CA THR A 401 -31.58 -20.98 56.22
C THR A 401 -31.57 -21.89 57.45
N MET A 402 -30.38 -22.32 57.88
CA MET A 402 -30.20 -23.25 59.00
C MET A 402 -30.83 -22.73 60.29
N ALA A 403 -30.53 -21.47 60.62
CA ALA A 403 -31.02 -20.83 61.84
C ALA A 403 -32.55 -20.69 61.82
N THR A 404 -33.14 -20.38 60.66
CA THR A 404 -34.59 -20.25 60.52
C THR A 404 -35.29 -21.60 60.64
N VAL A 405 -34.78 -22.66 60.00
CA VAL A 405 -35.38 -24.01 60.12
C VAL A 405 -35.28 -24.54 61.54
N GLN A 406 -34.14 -24.36 62.22
CA GLN A 406 -33.98 -24.71 63.63
C GLN A 406 -34.98 -23.98 64.51
N HIS A 407 -35.20 -22.68 64.26
CA HIS A 407 -36.21 -21.91 64.98
C HIS A 407 -37.64 -22.42 64.74
N ILE A 408 -38.00 -22.76 63.49
CA ILE A 408 -39.32 -23.35 63.17
C ILE A 408 -39.51 -24.66 63.95
N ASN A 409 -38.54 -25.57 63.88
CA ASN A 409 -38.63 -26.87 64.56
C ASN A 409 -38.69 -26.76 66.09
N ALA A 410 -37.96 -25.81 66.68
CA ALA A 410 -37.87 -25.67 68.13
C ALA A 410 -38.99 -24.81 68.75
N LYS A 411 -39.48 -23.78 68.04
CA LYS A 411 -40.35 -22.74 68.63
C LYS A 411 -41.71 -22.59 67.96
N CYS A 412 -41.96 -23.25 66.83
CA CYS A 412 -43.23 -23.17 66.10
C CYS A 412 -43.98 -24.51 66.11
N PRO A 413 -44.59 -24.93 67.23
CA PRO A 413 -45.24 -26.24 67.35
C PRO A 413 -46.44 -26.43 66.39
N ASN A 414 -47.07 -25.33 65.96
CA ASN A 414 -48.22 -25.36 65.06
C ASN A 414 -47.83 -25.40 63.58
N LEU A 415 -46.53 -25.34 63.26
CA LEU A 415 -45.99 -25.41 61.90
C LEU A 415 -45.21 -26.70 61.72
N GLU A 416 -45.28 -27.29 60.53
CA GLU A 416 -44.48 -28.43 60.11
C GLU A 416 -43.53 -27.98 59.00
N PHE A 417 -42.22 -27.98 59.28
CA PHE A 417 -41.23 -27.74 58.23
C PHE A 417 -41.18 -28.95 57.29
N VAL A 418 -41.44 -28.71 56.01
CA VAL A 418 -41.50 -29.79 54.99
C VAL A 418 -40.47 -29.65 53.88
N GLY A 419 -39.84 -28.48 53.70
CA GLY A 419 -38.97 -28.30 52.55
C GLY A 419 -38.40 -26.90 52.34
N LEU A 420 -37.63 -26.78 51.26
CA LEU A 420 -37.04 -25.53 50.79
C LEU A 420 -37.69 -25.13 49.47
N MET A 421 -37.81 -23.83 49.23
CA MET A 421 -38.36 -23.28 48.00
C MET A 421 -37.37 -22.27 47.40
N THR A 422 -37.17 -22.32 46.09
CA THR A 422 -36.54 -21.22 45.35
C THR A 422 -37.35 -20.86 44.11
N ILE A 423 -37.30 -19.59 43.74
CA ILE A 423 -37.76 -19.10 42.44
C ILE A 423 -36.65 -19.23 41.40
N GLY A 424 -35.39 -19.06 41.82
CA GLY A 424 -34.22 -19.01 40.93
C GLY A 424 -34.15 -17.76 40.05
N SER A 425 -33.08 -17.64 39.29
CA SER A 425 -32.88 -16.66 38.21
C SER A 425 -33.84 -16.94 37.05
N PHE A 426 -34.34 -15.87 36.42
CA PHE A 426 -35.26 -16.03 35.29
C PHE A 426 -34.46 -16.39 34.03
N GLY A 427 -34.84 -17.49 33.36
CA GLY A 427 -34.35 -17.81 32.02
C GLY A 427 -32.88 -18.23 31.97
N HIS A 428 -32.42 -19.04 32.94
CA HIS A 428 -31.08 -19.64 32.86
C HIS A 428 -30.94 -20.50 31.60
N ASP A 429 -29.86 -20.26 30.88
CA ASP A 429 -29.53 -20.98 29.65
C ASP A 429 -28.93 -22.34 29.99
N LEU A 430 -29.72 -23.41 29.79
CA LEU A 430 -29.30 -24.79 30.06
C LEU A 430 -28.10 -25.24 29.20
N SER A 431 -27.80 -24.55 28.08
CA SER A 431 -26.59 -24.82 27.29
C SER A 431 -25.30 -24.47 28.04
N LYS A 432 -25.38 -23.59 29.04
CA LYS A 432 -24.24 -23.20 29.90
C LYS A 432 -24.02 -24.16 31.07
N GLY A 433 -24.79 -25.25 31.11
CA GLY A 433 -24.76 -26.24 32.18
C GLY A 433 -25.96 -26.14 33.12
N PRO A 434 -26.01 -27.03 34.13
CA PRO A 434 -27.13 -27.14 35.06
C PRO A 434 -27.40 -25.82 35.80
N ASN A 435 -28.68 -25.50 36.01
CA ASN A 435 -29.10 -24.27 36.70
C ASN A 435 -28.41 -24.14 38.09
N PRO A 436 -27.59 -23.09 38.30
CA PRO A 436 -26.83 -22.92 39.54
C PRO A 436 -27.73 -22.67 40.76
N ASP A 437 -28.92 -22.11 40.56
CA ASP A 437 -29.90 -21.88 41.63
C ASP A 437 -30.43 -23.20 42.20
N PHE A 438 -30.70 -24.17 41.32
CA PHE A 438 -31.20 -25.50 41.72
C PHE A 438 -30.09 -26.29 42.42
N GLN A 439 -28.84 -26.16 41.94
CA GLN A 439 -27.68 -26.73 42.61
C GLN A 439 -27.48 -26.16 44.02
N ALA A 440 -27.58 -24.83 44.16
CA ALA A 440 -27.47 -24.18 45.47
C ALA A 440 -28.54 -24.70 46.44
N LEU A 441 -29.79 -24.85 45.97
CA LEU A 441 -30.88 -25.37 46.79
C LEU A 441 -30.66 -26.84 47.19
N LEU A 442 -30.14 -27.68 46.28
CA LEU A 442 -29.78 -29.06 46.57
C LEU A 442 -28.66 -29.18 47.60
N CYS A 443 -27.60 -28.38 47.47
CA CYS A 443 -26.51 -28.33 48.42
C CYS A 443 -27.01 -27.90 49.81
N LEU A 444 -27.86 -26.87 49.87
CA LEU A 444 -28.49 -26.43 51.12
C LEU A 444 -29.38 -27.51 51.73
N ARG A 445 -30.16 -28.25 50.92
CA ARG A 445 -30.95 -29.38 51.43
C ARG A 445 -30.04 -30.44 52.04
N LYS A 446 -28.95 -30.83 51.35
CA LYS A 446 -28.01 -31.83 51.86
C LYS A 446 -27.40 -31.38 53.19
N GLU A 447 -26.89 -30.16 53.24
CA GLU A 447 -26.31 -29.58 54.46
C GLU A 447 -27.32 -29.53 55.62
N LEU A 448 -28.55 -29.12 55.33
CA LEU A 448 -29.65 -29.09 56.30
C LEU A 448 -29.98 -30.49 56.82
N CYS A 449 -30.10 -31.47 55.92
CA CYS A 449 -30.41 -32.86 56.27
C CYS A 449 -29.32 -33.48 57.14
N GLU A 450 -28.05 -33.29 56.77
CA GLU A 450 -26.90 -33.77 57.52
C GLU A 450 -26.83 -33.15 58.92
N LYS A 451 -26.99 -31.83 59.03
CA LYS A 451 -26.90 -31.12 60.32
C LYS A 451 -28.08 -31.39 61.25
N LEU A 452 -29.27 -31.65 60.71
CA LEU A 452 -30.48 -31.91 61.50
C LEU A 452 -30.78 -33.41 61.65
N GLY A 453 -30.00 -34.29 61.02
CA GLY A 453 -30.25 -35.73 61.02
C GLY A 453 -31.56 -36.12 60.34
N LEU A 454 -32.02 -35.32 59.37
CA LEU A 454 -33.26 -35.57 58.63
C LEU A 454 -32.97 -36.44 57.39
N PRO A 455 -33.79 -37.44 57.09
CA PRO A 455 -33.74 -38.14 55.82
C PRO A 455 -33.96 -37.18 54.64
N ILE A 456 -33.12 -37.29 53.60
CA ILE A 456 -33.12 -36.35 52.46
C ILE A 456 -34.44 -36.36 51.67
N ASP A 457 -35.15 -37.49 51.69
CA ASP A 457 -36.45 -37.73 51.08
C ASP A 457 -37.60 -37.04 51.84
N GLN A 458 -37.41 -36.66 53.10
CA GLN A 458 -38.39 -35.92 53.90
C GLN A 458 -38.32 -34.41 53.68
N VAL A 459 -37.24 -33.89 53.09
CA VAL A 459 -37.08 -32.46 52.80
C VAL A 459 -37.41 -32.21 51.32
N GLU A 460 -38.64 -31.75 51.11
CA GLU A 460 -39.16 -31.40 49.79
C GLU A 460 -38.41 -30.20 49.18
N LEU A 461 -38.29 -30.18 47.85
CA LEU A 461 -37.74 -29.08 47.08
C LEU A 461 -38.83 -28.52 46.17
N SER A 462 -39.21 -27.26 46.39
CA SER A 462 -40.10 -26.52 45.50
C SER A 462 -39.28 -25.63 44.58
N MET A 463 -39.03 -26.11 43.37
CA MET A 463 -38.27 -25.42 42.33
C MET A 463 -38.70 -25.88 40.94
N GLY A 464 -38.61 -24.98 39.95
CA GLY A 464 -39.10 -25.22 38.59
C GLY A 464 -40.48 -24.63 38.33
N MET A 465 -40.58 -23.92 37.21
CA MET A 465 -41.75 -23.27 36.65
C MET A 465 -41.97 -23.73 35.21
N SER A 466 -42.94 -23.14 34.50
CA SER A 466 -43.33 -23.57 33.14
C SER A 466 -42.19 -23.74 32.12
N MET A 467 -41.08 -23.00 32.25
CA MET A 467 -39.98 -23.02 31.28
C MET A 467 -38.83 -23.96 31.65
N ASP A 468 -38.72 -24.35 32.92
CA ASP A 468 -37.56 -25.05 33.47
C ASP A 468 -37.94 -26.22 34.40
N PHE A 469 -39.22 -26.61 34.46
CA PHE A 469 -39.69 -27.71 35.31
C PHE A 469 -39.07 -29.06 34.95
N GLN A 470 -38.76 -29.33 33.67
CA GLN A 470 -38.13 -30.58 33.25
C GLN A 470 -36.73 -30.71 33.87
N HIS A 471 -35.91 -29.67 33.70
CA HIS A 471 -34.59 -29.58 34.34
C HIS A 471 -34.69 -29.62 35.88
N ALA A 472 -35.70 -28.96 36.46
CA ALA A 472 -35.92 -29.01 37.90
C ALA A 472 -36.20 -30.43 38.40
N ILE A 473 -36.97 -31.24 37.65
CA ILE A 473 -37.26 -32.64 37.98
C ILE A 473 -35.99 -33.50 37.87
N GLU A 474 -35.20 -33.32 36.81
CA GLU A 474 -33.90 -34.00 36.65
C GLU A 474 -32.94 -33.69 37.81
N MET A 475 -33.02 -32.47 38.34
CA MET A 475 -32.27 -32.03 39.51
C MET A 475 -32.90 -32.45 40.85
N GLY A 476 -34.00 -33.23 40.84
CA GLY A 476 -34.62 -33.77 42.05
C GLY A 476 -35.62 -32.85 42.75
N SER A 477 -36.28 -31.95 42.02
CA SER A 477 -37.42 -31.18 42.51
C SER A 477 -38.57 -32.11 42.90
N THR A 478 -39.18 -31.85 44.06
CA THR A 478 -40.37 -32.60 44.53
C THR A 478 -41.66 -31.83 44.34
N ASN A 479 -41.60 -30.51 44.08
CA ASN A 479 -42.75 -29.68 43.74
C ASN A 479 -42.40 -28.77 42.55
N VAL A 480 -43.13 -28.92 41.44
CA VAL A 480 -43.01 -28.05 40.26
C VAL A 480 -44.24 -27.15 40.12
N ARG A 481 -44.01 -25.85 39.94
CA ARG A 481 -45.06 -24.82 39.98
C ARG A 481 -45.39 -24.34 38.57
N ILE A 482 -46.34 -25.00 37.91
CA ILE A 482 -46.63 -24.80 36.49
C ILE A 482 -47.93 -24.01 36.32
N GLY A 483 -47.87 -22.90 35.57
CA GLY A 483 -49.02 -22.02 35.34
C GLY A 483 -49.42 -21.92 33.87
N SER A 484 -48.62 -21.18 33.08
CA SER A 484 -48.91 -20.89 31.66
C SER A 484 -49.09 -22.14 30.80
N THR A 485 -48.36 -23.22 31.07
CA THR A 485 -48.50 -24.48 30.33
C THR A 485 -49.83 -25.18 30.59
N ILE A 486 -50.44 -24.98 31.77
CA ILE A 486 -51.73 -25.61 32.15
C ILE A 486 -52.91 -24.72 31.75
N PHE A 487 -52.85 -23.43 32.08
CA PHE A 487 -53.99 -22.52 31.97
C PHE A 487 -53.89 -21.54 30.79
N GLY A 488 -52.84 -21.65 29.95
CA GLY A 488 -52.57 -20.73 28.85
C GLY A 488 -52.10 -19.34 29.27
N GLU A 489 -51.93 -18.44 28.30
CA GLU A 489 -51.44 -17.07 28.50
C GLU A 489 -52.36 -16.23 29.39
N ARG A 490 -51.79 -15.19 30.00
CA ARG A 490 -52.49 -14.33 30.97
C ARG A 490 -53.37 -13.32 30.25
N ASP A 491 -54.60 -13.14 30.74
CA ASP A 491 -55.44 -12.00 30.37
C ASP A 491 -55.12 -10.82 31.32
N TYR A 492 -54.37 -9.84 30.82
CA TYR A 492 -53.95 -8.67 31.60
C TYR A 492 -55.04 -7.59 31.75
N SER A 493 -56.25 -7.80 31.19
CA SER A 493 -57.35 -6.83 31.24
C SER A 493 -58.03 -6.71 32.62
N LYS A 494 -57.87 -7.70 33.50
CA LYS A 494 -58.48 -7.76 34.84
C LYS A 494 -57.43 -7.74 35.96
N LYS A 495 -56.83 -6.59 36.22
CA LYS A 495 -56.01 -6.39 37.44
C LYS A 495 -56.90 -5.84 38.57
N PRO A 496 -56.91 -6.42 39.78
CA PRO A 496 -57.43 -5.71 40.95
C PRO A 496 -56.54 -4.48 41.19
N ALA A 497 -57.12 -3.28 41.13
CA ALA A 497 -56.41 -2.05 41.40
C ALA A 497 -56.09 -1.95 42.90
N MET A 498 -54.86 -2.23 43.28
CA MET A 498 -54.29 -1.74 44.53
C MET A 498 -52.78 -1.51 44.37
N ASP A 499 -52.35 -0.36 44.89
CA ASP A 499 -51.00 0.20 44.95
C ASP A 499 -50.40 0.78 43.65
N LYS A 500 -51.04 1.86 43.17
CA LYS A 500 -50.40 2.91 42.34
C LYS A 500 -50.47 4.30 43.01
N ALA A 501 -50.40 4.34 44.34
CA ALA A 501 -50.40 5.60 45.10
C ALA A 501 -49.08 5.78 45.88
N MET A 502 -47.93 5.70 45.20
CA MET A 502 -46.66 6.19 45.78
C MET A 502 -45.53 6.51 44.79
N THR A 503 -45.78 6.44 43.48
CA THR A 503 -44.80 6.82 42.44
C THR A 503 -45.18 8.07 41.64
N GLY A 504 -46.18 8.83 42.09
CA GLY A 504 -46.67 10.04 41.43
C GLY A 504 -46.25 11.37 42.07
N ILE A 505 -45.53 11.37 43.20
CA ILE A 505 -45.17 12.61 43.92
C ILE A 505 -43.66 12.93 43.82
N LYS A 506 -42.83 12.04 43.24
CA LYS A 506 -41.39 12.29 43.13
C LYS A 506 -40.92 12.91 41.80
N ALA A 507 -41.80 13.03 40.79
CA ALA A 507 -41.43 13.51 39.46
C ALA A 507 -41.77 15.00 39.20
N THR A 508 -42.25 15.73 40.22
CA THR A 508 -42.61 17.15 40.09
C THR A 508 -41.89 18.08 41.06
N MET A 509 -40.81 17.60 41.72
CA MET A 509 -39.99 18.41 42.64
C MET A 509 -38.51 18.52 42.26
N GLU A 510 -38.07 17.98 41.12
CA GLU A 510 -36.67 18.10 40.64
C GLU A 510 -36.51 19.03 39.42
N ALA A 511 -37.54 19.81 39.07
CA ALA A 511 -37.47 20.81 37.98
C ALA A 511 -37.50 22.27 38.48
N THR A 512 -37.25 22.50 39.77
CA THR A 512 -37.18 23.85 40.36
C THR A 512 -36.02 23.93 41.36
N GLN A 513 -34.80 23.75 40.86
CA GLN A 513 -33.57 24.16 41.55
C GLN A 513 -32.40 24.28 40.55
N GLU A 514 -32.60 25.14 39.54
CA GLU A 514 -31.49 25.87 38.90
C GLU A 514 -31.79 27.37 39.04
N HIS A 515 -31.39 27.91 40.19
CA HIS A 515 -30.93 29.28 40.39
C HIS A 515 -30.08 29.35 41.66
#